data_AF-A0A941YK27-F1
#
_entry.id   AF-A0A941YK27-F1
#
_cell.length_a   1.000
_cell.length_b   1.000
_cell.length_c   1.000
_cell.angle_alpha   90.00
_cell.angle_beta   90.00
_cell.angle_gamma   90.00
#
_symmetry.space_group_name_H-M   'P 1'
#
loop_
_entity.id
_entity.type
_entity.pdbx_description
1 polymer ?
#
loop_
_entity_poly.entity_id
_entity_poly.type
_entity_poly.pdbx_seq_one_letter_code
_entity_poly.pdbx_strand_id
1 'polypeptide(L)'
;MKTILALSALVLIGCGRAEPPLPTGGATLTVTSGSFGTNQEIPGKFSKEGGNVSPSLSWSRPPSGTHHYFFHVFALDTKLSLAAGASKADVAAAMKSHVLASGAMVGLFTHR
;
A
#
# COMPACT_ATOMS: atom_id res chain seq x y z
N MET A 1 -7.01 -3.79 -45.10
CA MET A 1 -7.49 -2.47 -45.56
C MET A 1 -8.97 -2.36 -45.18
N LYS A 2 -9.37 -1.18 -44.67
CA LYS A 2 -10.74 -0.68 -44.39
C LYS A 2 -11.28 -0.91 -42.96
N THR A 3 -10.70 -0.13 -42.04
CA THR A 3 -11.37 0.91 -41.23
C THR A 3 -12.90 0.85 -41.14
N ILE A 4 -13.43 0.72 -39.91
CA ILE A 4 -14.75 1.24 -39.53
C ILE A 4 -14.56 2.03 -38.23
N LEU A 5 -14.79 3.34 -38.34
CA LEU A 5 -14.86 4.33 -37.27
C LEU A 5 -16.30 4.40 -36.73
N ALA A 6 -16.38 4.96 -35.51
CA ALA A 6 -17.54 5.53 -34.83
C ALA A 6 -18.36 4.59 -33.93
N LEU A 7 -18.12 4.70 -32.62
CA LEU A 7 -19.19 5.20 -31.75
C LEU A 7 -18.62 5.88 -30.50
N SER A 8 -19.11 7.09 -30.30
CA SER A 8 -18.99 8.01 -29.18
C SER A 8 -18.97 7.34 -27.80
N ALA A 9 -17.95 7.66 -26.99
CA ALA A 9 -18.06 7.57 -25.54
C ALA A 9 -17.46 8.83 -24.92
N LEU A 10 -18.29 9.86 -24.80
CA LEU A 10 -18.07 10.94 -23.84
C LEU A 10 -18.34 10.36 -22.45
N VAL A 11 -17.30 9.86 -21.78
CA VAL A 11 -17.36 9.61 -20.33
C VAL A 11 -16.79 10.85 -19.65
N LEU A 12 -17.69 11.78 -19.36
CA LEU A 12 -17.44 12.86 -18.41
C LEU A 12 -17.46 12.29 -16.99
N ILE A 13 -16.58 12.87 -16.17
CA ILE A 13 -16.49 12.75 -14.71
C ILE A 13 -15.83 11.44 -14.27
N GLY A 14 -14.49 11.46 -14.35
CA GLY A 14 -13.72 10.83 -13.31
C GLY A 14 -14.14 11.41 -11.97
N CYS A 15 -14.76 10.61 -11.10
CA CYS A 15 -14.52 10.75 -9.68
C CYS A 15 -13.10 10.25 -9.41
N GLY A 16 -12.11 10.99 -9.94
CA GLY A 16 -10.78 11.00 -9.38
C GLY A 16 -10.96 11.57 -7.99
N ARG A 17 -11.09 10.69 -6.99
CA ARG A 17 -10.89 11.08 -5.60
C ARG A 17 -9.43 11.49 -5.54
N ALA A 18 -9.17 12.78 -5.78
CA ALA A 18 -7.88 13.39 -5.60
C ALA A 18 -7.40 12.95 -4.23
N GLU A 19 -6.36 12.13 -4.19
CA GLU A 19 -5.72 11.82 -2.93
C GLU A 19 -5.22 13.16 -2.42
N PRO A 20 -5.70 13.62 -1.25
CA PRO A 20 -5.21 14.87 -0.69
C PRO A 20 -3.69 14.77 -0.65
N PRO A 21 -2.96 15.82 -1.09
CA PRO A 21 -1.51 15.81 -1.06
C PRO A 21 -1.10 15.41 0.36
N LEU A 22 -0.31 14.34 0.46
CA LEU A 22 0.22 13.88 1.74
C LEU A 22 0.85 15.10 2.41
N PRO A 23 0.58 15.36 3.69
CA PRO A 23 1.10 16.55 4.36
C PRO A 23 2.63 16.57 4.24
N THR A 24 3.17 17.46 3.40
CA THR A 24 4.61 17.62 3.11
C THR A 24 5.39 18.22 4.30
N GLY A 25 4.82 18.24 5.50
CA GLY A 25 5.42 18.80 6.72
C GLY A 25 5.17 17.98 7.99
N GLY A 26 4.71 16.72 7.87
CA GLY A 26 4.45 15.85 9.02
C GLY A 26 5.65 14.95 9.33
N ALA A 27 5.96 14.77 10.61
CA ALA A 27 6.99 13.84 11.08
C ALA A 27 6.94 12.50 10.32
N THR A 28 8.10 12.03 9.86
CA THR A 28 8.23 10.72 9.19
C THR A 28 7.74 9.62 10.12
N LEU A 29 6.59 9.03 9.81
CA LEU A 29 6.11 7.81 10.46
C LEU A 29 7.04 6.67 10.05
N THR A 30 7.85 6.20 10.98
CA THR A 30 8.70 5.03 10.75
C THR A 30 7.98 3.79 11.26
N VAL A 31 7.75 2.82 10.37
CA VAL A 31 7.21 1.50 10.70
C VAL A 31 8.33 0.47 10.53
N THR A 32 8.64 -0.26 11.59
CA THR A 32 9.64 -1.34 11.60
C THR A 32 9.02 -2.63 12.12
N SER A 33 9.58 -3.76 11.69
CA SER A 33 9.22 -5.07 12.20
C SER A 33 10.48 -5.74 12.73
N GLY A 34 10.46 -6.23 13.98
CA GLY A 34 11.53 -7.10 14.49
C GLY A 34 11.44 -8.53 13.95
N SER A 35 10.36 -8.85 13.23
CA SER A 35 10.03 -10.21 12.81
C SER A 35 10.69 -10.64 11.49
N PHE A 36 11.10 -9.69 10.65
CA PHE A 36 11.82 -9.90 9.38
C PHE A 36 12.42 -8.59 8.88
N GLY A 37 13.48 -8.66 8.07
CA GLY A 37 14.16 -7.50 7.49
C GLY A 37 13.44 -6.91 6.26
N THR A 38 13.81 -5.70 5.88
CA THR A 38 13.31 -5.05 4.65
C THR A 38 13.64 -5.92 3.43
N ASN A 39 12.66 -6.12 2.53
CA ASN A 39 12.78 -6.95 1.33
C ASN A 39 13.14 -8.43 1.59
N GLN A 40 12.95 -8.92 2.82
CA GLN A 40 13.06 -10.34 3.12
C GLN A 40 11.73 -11.05 2.95
N GLU A 41 11.79 -12.35 2.72
CA GLU A 41 10.60 -13.20 2.68
C GLU A 41 9.93 -13.24 4.06
N ILE A 42 8.59 -13.19 4.09
CA ILE A 42 7.83 -13.30 5.34
C ILE A 42 7.96 -14.74 5.85
N PRO A 43 8.48 -14.98 7.07
CA PRO A 43 8.63 -16.32 7.60
C PRO A 43 7.29 -17.07 7.68
N GLY A 44 7.29 -18.36 7.33
CA GLY A 44 6.09 -19.20 7.27
C GLY A 44 5.25 -19.22 8.56
N LYS A 45 5.84 -18.93 9.73
CA LYS A 45 5.11 -18.78 11.01
C LYS A 45 4.05 -17.67 11.01
N PHE A 46 4.14 -16.70 10.10
CA PHE A 46 3.14 -15.65 9.93
C PHE A 46 2.19 -15.92 8.74
N SER A 47 2.32 -17.09 8.10
CA SER A 47 1.42 -17.52 7.03
C SER A 47 0.20 -18.24 7.59
N LYS A 48 -0.75 -18.57 6.70
CA LYS A 48 -1.90 -19.43 7.02
C LYS A 48 -1.49 -20.74 7.69
N GLU A 49 -0.42 -21.37 7.21
CA GLU A 49 0.13 -22.62 7.75
C GLU A 49 0.83 -22.41 9.12
N GLY A 50 1.26 -21.18 9.40
CA GLY A 50 1.88 -20.78 10.66
C GLY A 50 0.89 -20.38 11.76
N GLY A 51 -0.41 -20.59 11.56
CA GLY A 51 -1.44 -20.18 12.53
C GLY A 51 -1.88 -18.73 12.38
N ASN A 52 -1.51 -18.05 11.29
CA ASN A 52 -1.94 -16.68 10.97
C ASN A 52 -1.63 -15.66 12.07
N VAL A 53 -0.51 -15.86 12.77
CA VAL A 53 -0.04 -14.93 13.79
C VAL A 53 0.45 -13.66 13.10
N SER A 54 0.03 -12.50 13.59
CA SER A 54 0.48 -11.22 13.04
C SER A 54 1.92 -10.91 13.51
N PRO A 55 2.82 -10.49 12.61
CA PRO A 55 4.17 -10.08 13.00
C PRO A 55 4.13 -8.81 13.87
N SER A 56 5.11 -8.69 14.77
CA SER A 56 5.25 -7.53 15.63
C SER A 56 5.63 -6.28 14.82
N LEU A 57 4.79 -5.25 14.84
CA LEU A 57 5.05 -3.97 14.19
C LEU A 57 5.33 -2.89 15.25
N SER A 58 6.41 -2.15 15.06
CA SER A 58 6.84 -1.00 15.85
C SER A 58 6.74 0.27 15.03
N TRP A 59 6.34 1.35 15.68
CA TRP A 59 5.93 2.61 15.04
C TRP A 59 6.53 3.74 15.85
N SER A 60 7.12 4.74 15.20
CA SER A 60 7.63 5.92 15.90
C SER A 60 7.22 7.21 15.20
N ARG A 61 7.09 8.27 16.00
CA ARG A 61 6.76 9.64 15.58
C ARG A 61 5.38 9.78 14.89
N PRO A 62 4.28 9.23 15.45
CA PRO A 62 2.95 9.51 14.93
C PRO A 62 2.63 11.01 15.02
N PRO A 63 1.93 11.61 14.03
CA PRO A 63 1.45 12.98 14.12
C PRO A 63 0.58 13.17 15.37
N SER A 64 0.65 14.36 15.99
CA SER A 64 -0.19 14.71 17.13
C SER A 64 -1.68 14.63 16.79
N GLY A 65 -2.49 14.25 17.76
CA GLY A 65 -3.94 14.14 17.62
C GLY A 65 -4.41 12.76 17.17
N THR A 66 -5.67 12.69 16.76
CA THR A 66 -6.36 11.46 16.39
C THR A 66 -6.36 11.27 14.88
N HIS A 67 -5.80 10.15 14.41
CA HIS A 67 -5.69 9.85 12.98
C HIS A 67 -6.19 8.43 12.66
N HIS A 68 -6.80 8.28 11.48
CA HIS A 68 -7.08 6.97 10.88
C HIS A 68 -5.86 6.52 10.09
N TYR A 69 -5.36 5.32 10.39
CA TYR A 69 -4.28 4.68 9.67
C TYR A 69 -4.85 3.56 8.81
N PHE A 70 -4.68 3.67 7.50
CA PHE A 70 -5.15 2.70 6.51
C PHE A 70 -3.99 1.77 6.12
N PHE A 71 -4.11 0.49 6.47
CA PHE A 71 -3.18 -0.56 6.09
C PHE A 71 -3.73 -1.28 4.88
N HIS A 72 -2.98 -1.25 3.78
CA HIS A 72 -3.26 -2.09 2.61
C HIS A 72 -2.12 -3.09 2.47
N VAL A 73 -2.47 -4.37 2.50
CA VAL A 73 -1.55 -5.49 2.33
C VAL A 73 -1.87 -6.18 1.01
N PHE A 74 -0.84 -6.48 0.23
CA PHE A 74 -0.98 -7.13 -1.07
C PHE A 74 -0.04 -8.32 -1.13
N ALA A 75 -0.56 -9.46 -1.57
CA ALA A 75 0.24 -10.62 -1.95
C ALA A 75 0.55 -10.52 -3.44
N LEU A 76 1.84 -10.60 -3.80
CA LEU A 76 2.31 -10.52 -5.17
C LEU A 76 2.90 -11.87 -5.59
N ASP A 77 2.78 -12.20 -6.88
CA ASP A 77 3.45 -13.37 -7.49
C ASP A 77 4.93 -13.10 -7.83
N THR A 78 5.37 -11.84 -7.76
CA THR A 78 6.70 -11.40 -8.16
C THR A 78 7.34 -10.46 -7.13
N LYS A 79 8.68 -10.36 -7.18
CA LYS A 79 9.44 -9.37 -6.43
C LYS A 79 9.51 -8.07 -7.23
N LEU A 80 9.07 -6.96 -6.63
CA LEU A 80 9.17 -5.65 -7.26
C LEU A 80 10.61 -5.14 -7.20
N SER A 81 11.20 -4.84 -8.35
CA SER A 81 12.51 -4.18 -8.45
C SER A 81 12.30 -2.66 -8.60
N LEU A 82 12.20 -1.96 -7.47
CA LEU A 82 12.04 -0.50 -7.42
C LEU A 82 13.27 0.14 -6.78
N ALA A 83 13.66 1.31 -7.27
CA ALA A 83 14.72 2.11 -6.65
C ALA A 83 14.29 2.58 -5.25
N ALA A 84 15.24 2.71 -4.33
CA ALA A 84 14.96 3.28 -3.02
C ALA A 84 14.40 4.71 -3.18
N GLY A 85 13.26 4.98 -2.53
CA GLY A 85 12.53 6.25 -2.68
C GLY A 85 11.44 6.26 -3.76
N ALA A 86 11.12 5.12 -4.38
CA ALA A 86 9.99 4.99 -5.31
C ALA A 86 8.69 5.52 -4.69
N SER A 87 7.91 6.27 -5.48
CA SER A 87 6.65 6.84 -5.03
C SER A 87 5.57 5.77 -4.91
N LYS A 88 4.49 6.09 -4.19
CA LYS A 88 3.30 5.23 -4.14
C LYS A 88 2.77 4.90 -5.54
N ALA A 89 2.80 5.86 -6.47
CA ALA A 89 2.32 5.66 -7.83
C ALA A 89 3.18 4.63 -8.57
N ASP A 90 4.50 4.68 -8.41
CA ASP A 90 5.44 3.73 -9.01
C ASP A 90 5.21 2.32 -8.46
N VAL A 91 5.03 2.21 -7.14
CA VAL A 91 4.70 0.95 -6.47
C VAL A 91 3.37 0.39 -6.98
N ALA A 92 2.32 1.23 -7.06
CA ALA A 92 1.01 0.82 -7.54
C ALA A 92 1.03 0.37 -9.01
N ALA A 93 1.79 1.06 -9.85
CA ALA A 93 1.98 0.69 -11.25
C ALA A 93 2.73 -0.63 -11.39
N ALA A 94 3.81 -0.82 -10.62
CA ALA A 94 4.62 -2.03 -10.66
C ALA A 94 3.88 -3.26 -10.10
N MET A 95 2.96 -3.07 -9.15
CA MET A 95 2.10 -4.14 -8.63
C MET A 95 1.00 -4.55 -9.62
N LYS A 96 0.66 -3.69 -10.59
CA LYS A 96 -0.45 -3.93 -11.51
C LYS A 96 -0.22 -5.24 -12.28
N SER A 97 -1.24 -6.08 -12.33
CA SER A 97 -1.20 -7.44 -12.92
C SER A 97 -0.49 -8.54 -12.12
N HIS A 98 0.11 -8.22 -10.96
CA HIS A 98 0.85 -9.17 -10.13
C HIS A 98 0.18 -9.48 -8.77
N VAL A 99 -0.95 -8.83 -8.47
CA VAL A 99 -1.66 -9.00 -7.20
C VAL A 99 -2.47 -10.30 -7.19
N LEU A 100 -2.07 -11.23 -6.32
CA LEU A 100 -2.76 -12.49 -6.08
C LEU A 100 -3.89 -12.36 -5.05
N ALA A 101 -3.67 -11.54 -4.01
CA ALA A 101 -4.64 -11.28 -2.96
C ALA A 101 -4.38 -9.91 -2.33
N SER A 102 -5.41 -9.36 -1.69
CA SER A 102 -5.29 -8.11 -0.93
C SER A 102 -6.08 -8.15 0.37
N GLY A 103 -5.65 -7.36 1.33
CA GLY A 103 -6.32 -7.14 2.59
C GLY A 103 -6.21 -5.67 3.00
N ALA A 104 -7.24 -5.15 3.65
CA ALA A 104 -7.25 -3.79 4.16
C ALA A 104 -7.68 -3.77 5.62
N MET A 105 -7.06 -2.90 6.42
CA MET A 105 -7.44 -2.66 7.81
C MET A 105 -7.33 -1.17 8.10
N VAL A 106 -8.25 -0.65 8.91
CA VAL A 106 -8.21 0.74 9.38
C VAL A 106 -8.09 0.73 10.90
N GLY A 107 -7.07 1.40 11.43
CA GLY A 107 -6.88 1.60 12.86
C GLY A 107 -7.03 3.07 13.23
N LEU A 108 -7.71 3.36 14.33
CA LEU A 108 -7.71 4.69 14.94
C LEU A 108 -6.60 4.76 15.98
N PHE A 109 -5.74 5.77 15.91
CA PHE A 109 -4.74 6.00 16.95
C PHE A 109 -4.69 7.49 17.32
N THR A 110 -4.57 7.75 18.62
CA THR A 110 -4.43 9.11 19.15
C THR A 110 -3.08 9.23 19.83
N HIS A 111 -2.23 10.10 19.28
CA HIS A 111 -0.99 10.51 19.94
C HIS A 111 -1.29 11.74 20.80
N ARG A 112 -1.26 11.54 22.13
CA ARG A 112 -1.44 12.62 23.12
C ARG A 112 -0.09 13.11 23.61
#